data_AF-A0A0V1CBS5-F1
#
_entry.id   AF-A0A0V1CBS5-F1
#
_cell.length_a   1.000
_cell.length_b   1.000
_cell.length_c   1.000
_cell.angle_alpha   90.00
_cell.angle_beta   90.00
_cell.angle_gamma   90.00
#
_symmetry.space_group_name_H-M   'P 1'
#
loop_
_entity.id
_entity.type
_entity.pdbx_description
1 polymer ?
#
loop_
_entity_poly.entity_id
_entity_poly.type
_entity_poly.pdbx_seq_one_letter_code
_entity_poly.pdbx_strand_id
1 'polypeptide(L)'
;MIFRNIFSYKSIVQANICKLFSFSVSITNSRQLCSEKEKFSLNLDRFLKERLKELEVESPSESAFPTIFRQSKFVSLGQAEDKLVVGRITQVVNDDLYIDFGGKFECVCKAPKQDSKNYRTGTEVLIRLHDLELSSRFLGTDKDLTLLEADATLIGLNILRSSHRESLTQSSAVHDS
;
A
#
# COMPACT_ATOMS: atom_id res chain seq x y z
N MET A 1 7.50 -23.95 -31.88
CA MET A 1 6.14 -24.52 -31.78
C MET A 1 5.65 -24.33 -30.35
N ILE A 2 4.75 -23.36 -30.18
CA ILE A 2 3.67 -23.26 -29.18
C ILE A 2 4.04 -23.38 -27.69
N PHE A 3 4.31 -22.23 -27.05
CA PHE A 3 4.03 -22.02 -25.63
C PHE A 3 2.51 -22.03 -25.42
N ARG A 4 1.99 -22.99 -24.65
CA ARG A 4 0.60 -22.96 -24.15
C ARG A 4 0.56 -22.10 -22.89
N ASN A 5 0.44 -20.79 -23.09
CA ASN A 5 0.04 -19.85 -22.05
C ASN A 5 -1.49 -19.86 -21.99
N ILE A 6 -2.07 -20.53 -21.00
CA ILE A 6 -3.48 -20.37 -20.63
C ILE A 6 -3.48 -19.98 -19.16
N PHE A 7 -3.35 -18.67 -18.91
CA PHE A 7 -3.81 -18.05 -17.69
C PHE A 7 -5.09 -17.29 -18.02
N SER A 8 -6.21 -17.96 -17.78
CA SER A 8 -7.55 -17.40 -17.88
C SER A 8 -7.87 -16.68 -16.57
N TYR A 9 -7.64 -15.37 -16.52
CA TYR A 9 -8.15 -14.53 -15.44
C TYR A 9 -9.58 -14.09 -15.78
N LYS A 10 -10.54 -14.96 -15.51
CA LYS A 10 -11.95 -14.59 -15.34
C LYS A 10 -12.26 -14.59 -13.85
N SER A 11 -12.75 -13.45 -13.38
CA SER A 11 -13.40 -13.21 -12.08
C SER A 11 -12.54 -13.43 -10.84
N ILE A 12 -12.15 -12.34 -10.18
CA ILE A 12 -12.31 -12.11 -8.73
C ILE A 12 -12.20 -10.59 -8.54
N VAL A 13 -13.35 -9.92 -8.50
CA VAL A 13 -13.50 -8.66 -7.79
C VAL A 13 -14.67 -8.88 -6.85
N GLN A 14 -14.37 -9.29 -5.61
CA GLN A 14 -15.28 -9.00 -4.52
C GLN A 14 -14.49 -8.87 -3.22
N ALA A 15 -14.50 -7.65 -2.72
CA ALA A 15 -13.84 -7.20 -1.52
C ALA A 15 -14.47 -7.82 -0.27
N ASN A 16 -13.63 -8.24 0.67
CA ASN A 16 -13.99 -8.47 2.06
C ASN A 16 -13.76 -7.18 2.84
N ILE A 17 -14.78 -6.33 2.91
CA ILE A 17 -14.93 -5.37 3.99
C ILE A 17 -16.38 -5.48 4.47
N CYS A 18 -16.60 -6.29 5.50
CA CYS A 18 -17.77 -6.18 6.36
C CYS A 18 -17.33 -6.55 7.78
N LYS A 19 -16.84 -5.55 8.52
CA LYS A 19 -17.02 -5.51 9.98
C LYS A 19 -18.52 -5.37 10.21
N LEU A 20 -19.18 -6.47 10.56
CA LEU A 20 -20.58 -6.45 10.99
C LEU A 20 -20.64 -5.85 12.39
N PHE A 21 -20.97 -4.57 12.47
CA PHE A 21 -21.61 -4.00 13.65
C PHE A 21 -23.07 -4.46 13.60
N SER A 22 -23.44 -5.36 14.49
CA SER A 22 -24.83 -5.81 14.63
C SER A 22 -25.67 -4.67 15.22
N PHE A 23 -26.41 -3.97 14.37
CA PHE A 23 -27.52 -3.15 14.83
C PHE A 23 -28.82 -3.78 14.32
N SER A 24 -29.60 -4.34 15.24
CA SER A 24 -30.91 -4.89 14.95
C SER A 24 -31.88 -3.74 14.66
N VAL A 25 -32.21 -3.55 13.39
CA VAL A 25 -33.33 -2.68 13.00
C VAL A 25 -34.52 -3.55 12.69
N SER A 26 -35.54 -3.44 13.53
CA SER A 26 -36.82 -4.13 13.42
C SER A 26 -37.52 -3.75 12.11
N ILE A 27 -38.06 -4.77 11.44
CA ILE A 27 -38.83 -4.64 10.20
C ILE A 27 -40.11 -3.85 10.47
N THR A 28 -40.27 -2.69 9.82
CA THR A 28 -41.57 -2.03 9.69
C THR A 28 -41.80 -1.53 8.26
N ASN A 29 -42.95 -1.94 7.72
CA ASN A 29 -43.72 -1.46 6.56
C ASN A 29 -42.99 -1.04 5.26
N SER A 30 -43.16 -1.85 4.22
CA SER A 30 -42.47 -1.84 2.92
C SER A 30 -42.81 -0.68 1.96
N ARG A 31 -43.65 0.29 2.32
CA ARG A 31 -44.05 1.39 1.41
C ARG A 31 -43.24 2.70 1.57
N GLN A 32 -42.52 2.91 2.67
CA GLN A 32 -41.69 4.11 2.86
C GLN A 32 -40.22 3.93 2.43
N LEU A 33 -39.76 2.69 2.23
CA LEU A 33 -38.35 2.35 1.94
C LEU A 33 -37.88 2.61 0.49
N CYS A 34 -38.79 2.75 -0.49
CA CYS A 34 -38.38 2.98 -1.88
C CYS A 34 -37.87 4.41 -2.11
N SER A 35 -38.42 5.44 -1.44
CA SER A 35 -38.03 6.83 -1.73
C SER A 35 -36.65 7.21 -1.19
N GLU A 36 -36.23 6.63 -0.05
CA GLU A 36 -34.95 6.99 0.59
C GLU A 36 -33.75 6.31 -0.07
N LYS A 37 -33.91 5.07 -0.55
CA LYS A 37 -32.86 4.36 -1.31
C LYS A 37 -32.55 5.03 -2.64
N GLU A 38 -33.59 5.48 -3.33
CA GLU A 38 -33.45 6.25 -4.59
C GLU A 38 -32.79 7.61 -4.33
N LYS A 39 -33.21 8.33 -3.28
CA LYS A 39 -32.55 9.59 -2.88
C LYS A 39 -31.09 9.38 -2.51
N PHE A 40 -30.75 8.30 -1.83
CA PHE A 40 -29.36 8.00 -1.48
C PHE A 40 -28.51 7.71 -2.74
N SER A 41 -29.04 6.89 -3.67
CA SER A 41 -28.37 6.62 -4.94
C SER A 41 -28.15 7.91 -5.74
N LEU A 42 -29.17 8.75 -5.85
CA LEU A 42 -29.08 10.01 -6.59
C LEU A 42 -28.12 11.02 -5.95
N ASN A 43 -28.02 11.04 -4.62
CA ASN A 43 -27.05 11.87 -3.92
C ASN A 43 -25.62 11.34 -4.08
N LEU A 44 -25.43 10.01 -4.11
CA LEU A 44 -24.13 9.39 -4.38
C LEU A 44 -23.68 9.67 -5.81
N ASP A 45 -24.57 9.51 -6.79
CA ASP A 45 -24.27 9.79 -8.20
C ASP A 45 -23.92 11.26 -8.42
N ARG A 46 -24.64 12.16 -7.75
CA ARG A 46 -24.33 13.60 -7.76
C ARG A 46 -22.97 13.89 -7.13
N PHE A 47 -22.68 13.32 -5.97
CA PHE A 47 -21.41 13.49 -5.28
C PHE A 47 -20.22 12.99 -6.12
N LEU A 48 -20.36 11.83 -6.76
CA LEU A 48 -19.35 11.29 -7.67
C LEU A 48 -19.16 12.19 -8.89
N LYS A 49 -20.25 12.72 -9.46
CA LYS A 49 -20.21 13.59 -10.63
C LYS A 49 -19.58 14.96 -10.34
N GLU A 50 -19.83 15.51 -9.14
CA GLU A 50 -19.18 16.73 -8.67
C GLU A 50 -17.65 16.53 -8.50
N ARG A 51 -17.24 15.40 -7.91
CA ARG A 51 -15.82 15.04 -7.75
C ARG A 51 -15.12 14.76 -9.08
N LEU A 52 -15.80 14.17 -10.06
CA LEU A 52 -15.24 13.92 -11.39
C LEU A 52 -15.04 15.22 -12.19
N LYS A 53 -15.89 16.23 -11.96
CA LYS A 53 -15.79 17.54 -12.63
C LYS A 53 -14.62 18.38 -12.11
N GLU A 54 -14.22 18.19 -10.86
CA GLU A 54 -13.01 18.81 -10.28
C GLU A 54 -11.70 18.22 -10.85
N LEU A 55 -11.75 17.08 -11.56
CA LEU A 55 -10.60 16.38 -12.14
C LEU A 55 -10.35 16.72 -13.62
N GLU A 56 -11.18 17.56 -14.27
CA GLU A 56 -10.98 18.04 -15.64
C GLU A 56 -9.87 19.13 -15.73
N VAL A 57 -8.78 18.96 -14.97
CA VAL A 57 -7.54 19.71 -15.15
C VAL A 57 -6.65 18.85 -16.04
N GLU A 58 -6.34 19.35 -17.24
CA GLU A 58 -5.57 18.67 -18.31
C GLU A 58 -4.49 17.74 -17.75
N SER A 59 -4.84 16.45 -17.66
CA SER A 59 -3.93 15.41 -17.21
C SER A 59 -3.20 14.84 -18.43
N PRO A 60 -1.92 14.44 -18.29
CA PRO A 60 -1.19 13.76 -19.36
C PRO A 60 -2.01 12.54 -19.78
N SER A 61 -2.35 12.46 -21.06
CA SER A 61 -3.16 11.42 -21.73
C SER A 61 -3.54 10.27 -20.80
N GLU A 62 -4.80 10.20 -20.37
CA GLU A 62 -5.31 9.18 -19.44
C GLU A 62 -4.91 7.77 -19.91
N SER A 63 -3.77 7.30 -19.42
CA SER A 63 -3.24 6.03 -19.86
C SER A 63 -4.08 4.92 -19.24
N ALA A 64 -4.51 3.95 -20.06
CA ALA A 64 -5.33 2.86 -19.58
C ALA A 64 -4.61 2.08 -18.45
N PHE A 65 -5.38 1.50 -17.52
CA PHE A 65 -4.84 0.72 -16.39
C PHE A 65 -3.74 -0.29 -16.79
N PRO A 66 -3.86 -1.07 -17.90
CA PRO A 66 -2.80 -1.99 -18.31
C PRO A 66 -1.47 -1.31 -18.61
N THR A 67 -1.49 -0.06 -19.12
CA THR A 67 -0.29 0.73 -19.42
C THR A 67 0.38 1.17 -18.11
N ILE A 68 -0.38 1.73 -17.17
CA ILE A 68 0.11 2.15 -15.86
C ILE A 68 0.68 0.96 -15.09
N PHE A 69 -0.05 -0.16 -15.08
CA PHE A 69 0.39 -1.37 -14.38
C PHE A 69 1.71 -1.90 -14.94
N ARG A 70 1.85 -1.99 -16.28
CA ARG A 70 3.10 -2.42 -16.94
C ARG A 70 4.28 -1.49 -16.67
N GLN A 71 4.03 -0.20 -16.50
CA GLN A 71 5.06 0.83 -16.20
C GLN A 71 5.32 0.99 -14.70
N SER A 72 4.57 0.30 -13.83
CA SER A 72 4.71 0.43 -12.39
C SER A 72 6.03 -0.14 -11.88
N LYS A 73 6.56 0.46 -10.80
CA LYS A 73 7.77 -0.03 -10.13
C LYS A 73 7.60 -1.47 -9.63
N PHE A 74 6.40 -1.80 -9.18
CA PHE A 74 6.04 -3.15 -8.74
C PHE A 74 6.25 -4.19 -9.85
N VAL A 75 5.74 -3.94 -11.06
CA VAL A 75 5.96 -4.87 -12.18
C VAL A 75 7.42 -4.88 -12.62
N SER A 76 8.11 -3.75 -12.57
CA SER A 76 9.54 -3.68 -12.90
C SER A 76 10.46 -4.41 -11.91
N LEU A 77 10.02 -4.59 -10.66
CA LEU A 77 10.77 -5.28 -9.61
C LEU A 77 10.97 -6.76 -9.94
N GLY A 78 9.97 -7.40 -10.55
CA GLY A 78 9.98 -8.82 -10.88
C GLY A 78 9.88 -9.71 -9.64
N GLN A 79 10.69 -10.77 -9.59
CA GLN A 79 10.79 -11.63 -8.40
C GLN A 79 11.44 -10.85 -7.25
N ALA A 80 10.82 -10.93 -6.07
CA ALA A 80 11.21 -10.13 -4.91
C ALA A 80 12.44 -10.65 -4.18
N GLU A 81 12.73 -11.95 -4.30
CA GLU A 81 13.85 -12.60 -3.61
C GLU A 81 15.18 -11.89 -3.90
N ASP A 82 15.92 -11.58 -2.83
CA ASP A 82 17.20 -10.87 -2.82
C ASP A 82 17.19 -9.45 -3.44
N LYS A 83 16.03 -8.82 -3.63
CA LYS A 83 15.96 -7.44 -4.14
C LYS A 83 16.20 -6.42 -3.03
N LEU A 84 17.06 -5.46 -3.29
CA LEU A 84 17.27 -4.31 -2.41
C LEU A 84 16.27 -3.20 -2.74
N VAL A 85 15.53 -2.76 -1.73
CA VAL A 85 14.56 -1.66 -1.84
C VAL A 85 14.71 -0.68 -0.68
N VAL A 86 14.30 0.56 -0.92
CA VAL A 86 14.25 1.59 0.13
C VAL A 86 12.88 1.55 0.78
N GLY A 87 12.87 1.34 2.09
CA GLY A 87 11.68 1.41 2.93
C GLY A 87 11.70 2.63 3.85
N ARG A 88 10.56 2.93 4.46
CA ARG A 88 10.38 3.96 5.48
C ARG A 88 9.77 3.33 6.71
N ILE A 89 10.34 3.60 7.87
CA ILE A 89 9.79 3.12 9.15
C ILE A 89 8.48 3.85 9.42
N THR A 90 7.36 3.14 9.49
CA THR A 90 6.04 3.70 9.79
C THR A 90 5.77 3.68 11.29
N GLN A 91 6.17 2.61 11.99
CA GLN A 91 5.99 2.47 13.43
C GLN A 91 7.17 1.74 14.07
N VAL A 92 7.47 2.11 15.32
CA VAL A 92 8.42 1.39 16.18
C VAL A 92 7.66 0.89 17.40
N VAL A 93 7.68 -0.42 17.64
CA VAL A 93 7.04 -1.06 18.80
C VAL A 93 8.10 -1.87 19.53
N ASN A 94 8.53 -1.41 20.70
CA ASN A 94 9.68 -1.97 21.41
C ASN A 94 10.93 -1.97 20.50
N ASP A 95 11.43 -3.16 20.16
CA ASP A 95 12.58 -3.35 19.25
C ASP A 95 12.14 -3.73 17.82
N ASP A 96 10.84 -3.78 17.54
CA ASP A 96 10.29 -4.12 16.22
C ASP A 96 10.04 -2.85 15.39
N LEU A 97 10.55 -2.88 14.15
CA LEU A 97 10.44 -1.82 13.17
C LEU A 97 9.47 -2.24 12.08
N TYR A 98 8.33 -1.57 11.99
CA TYR A 98 7.39 -1.69 10.88
C TYR A 98 7.86 -0.79 9.74
N ILE A 99 8.11 -1.38 8.57
CA ILE A 99 8.73 -0.71 7.43
C ILE A 99 7.83 -0.86 6.20
N ASP A 100 7.40 0.29 5.67
CA ASP A 100 6.69 0.36 4.39
C ASP A 100 7.68 0.63 3.24
N PHE A 101 7.61 -0.20 2.19
CA PHE A 101 8.41 -0.06 0.97
C PHE A 101 7.54 0.14 -0.28
N GLY A 102 6.24 0.44 -0.10
CA GLY A 102 5.26 0.59 -1.18
C GLY A 102 4.66 -0.73 -1.68
N GLY A 103 4.81 -1.79 -0.89
CA GLY A 103 4.18 -3.09 -1.12
C GLY A 103 2.73 -3.13 -0.64
N LYS A 104 2.11 -4.31 -0.72
CA LYS A 104 0.77 -4.57 -0.16
C LYS A 104 0.82 -4.65 1.37
N PHE A 105 1.88 -5.24 1.91
CA PHE A 105 2.12 -5.39 3.34
C PHE A 105 3.47 -4.79 3.70
N GLU A 106 3.53 -4.23 4.91
CA GLU A 106 4.78 -3.79 5.53
C GLU A 106 5.60 -5.03 5.95
N CYS A 107 6.92 -4.85 6.10
CA CYS A 107 7.76 -5.85 6.74
C CYS A 107 8.09 -5.45 8.18
N VAL A 108 8.30 -6.45 9.02
CA VAL A 108 8.69 -6.25 10.42
C VAL A 108 10.12 -6.72 10.61
N CYS A 109 11.01 -5.82 11.01
CA CYS A 109 12.42 -6.11 11.25
C CYS A 109 12.82 -5.73 12.67
N LYS A 110 13.72 -6.51 13.29
CA LYS A 110 14.30 -6.12 14.58
C LYS A 110 15.29 -4.97 14.40
N ALA A 111 15.23 -4.00 15.30
CA ALA A 111 16.19 -2.91 15.38
C ALA A 111 17.59 -3.47 15.71
N PRO A 112 18.64 -3.05 15.00
CA PRO A 112 20.00 -3.45 15.34
C PRO A 112 20.40 -2.86 16.69
N LYS A 113 21.15 -3.64 17.48
CA LYS A 113 21.66 -3.18 18.79
C LYS A 113 22.60 -1.99 18.65
N GLN A 114 23.35 -1.96 17.56
CA GLN A 114 24.21 -0.85 17.20
C GLN A 114 23.37 0.25 16.54
N ASP A 115 23.55 1.49 17.00
CA ASP A 115 22.93 2.69 16.43
C ASP A 115 21.39 2.67 16.41
N SER A 116 20.76 1.94 17.34
CA SER A 116 19.29 1.84 17.47
C SER A 116 18.59 3.20 17.53
N LYS A 117 19.26 4.21 18.10
CA LYS A 117 18.77 5.60 18.19
C LYS A 117 18.47 6.25 16.84
N ASN A 118 19.00 5.74 15.74
CA ASN A 118 18.79 6.28 14.39
C ASN A 118 17.57 5.69 13.69
N TYR A 119 17.09 4.53 14.16
CA TYR A 119 15.92 3.83 13.61
C TYR A 119 14.66 4.34 14.32
N ARG A 120 14.11 5.44 13.82
CA ARG A 120 12.89 6.08 14.34
C ARG A 120 11.82 6.11 13.25
N THR A 121 10.58 6.32 13.65
CA THR A 121 9.49 6.58 12.70
C THR A 121 9.87 7.69 11.72
N GLY A 122 9.63 7.44 10.43
CA GLY A 122 9.96 8.33 9.32
C GLY A 122 11.36 8.15 8.74
N THR A 123 12.26 7.41 9.41
CA THR A 123 13.60 7.12 8.89
C THR A 123 13.52 6.23 7.65
N GLU A 124 14.32 6.55 6.64
CA GLU A 124 14.46 5.71 5.45
C GLU A 124 15.58 4.67 5.64
N VAL A 125 15.27 3.44 5.30
CA VAL A 125 16.12 2.28 5.51
C VAL A 125 16.26 1.49 4.22
N LEU A 126 17.36 0.77 4.11
CA LEU A 126 17.58 -0.19 3.05
C LEU A 126 17.21 -1.59 3.57
N ILE A 127 16.32 -2.27 2.86
CA ILE A 127 15.90 -3.63 3.16
C ILE A 127 16.17 -4.54 1.96
N ARG A 128 16.44 -5.82 2.24
CA ARG A 128 16.48 -6.88 1.25
C ARG A 128 15.20 -7.68 1.37
N LEU A 129 14.43 -7.77 0.29
CA LEU A 129 13.18 -8.52 0.24
C LEU A 129 13.47 -10.02 0.08
N HIS A 130 12.66 -10.82 0.75
CA HIS A 130 12.58 -12.28 0.56
C HIS A 130 11.25 -12.63 -0.07
N ASP A 131 10.15 -12.25 0.60
CA ASP A 131 8.78 -12.48 0.14
C ASP A 131 7.91 -11.23 0.30
N LEU A 132 6.97 -11.03 -0.63
CA LEU A 132 6.03 -9.90 -0.61
C LEU A 132 4.79 -10.16 0.26
N GLU A 133 4.51 -11.43 0.57
CA GLU A 133 3.43 -11.87 1.45
C GLU A 133 3.78 -13.23 2.04
N LEU A 134 4.00 -13.29 3.34
CA LEU A 134 4.20 -14.55 4.05
C LEU A 134 2.88 -15.32 4.11
N SER A 135 2.79 -16.37 3.29
CA SER A 135 1.64 -17.26 3.24
C SER A 135 2.07 -18.71 3.08
N SER A 136 1.33 -19.62 3.71
CA SER A 136 1.60 -21.05 3.65
C SER A 136 0.32 -21.88 3.80
N ARG A 137 0.34 -23.09 3.23
CA ARG A 137 -0.75 -24.06 3.37
C ARG A 137 -0.37 -25.14 4.36
N PHE A 138 -1.23 -25.39 5.33
CA PHE A 138 -1.05 -26.44 6.31
C PHE A 138 -1.94 -27.64 5.99
N LEU A 139 -1.57 -28.82 6.49
CA LEU A 139 -2.36 -30.02 6.29
C LEU A 139 -3.74 -29.84 6.94
N GLY A 140 -4.79 -30.19 6.19
CA GLY A 140 -6.18 -30.06 6.64
C GLY A 140 -6.80 -28.68 6.41
N THR A 141 -6.09 -27.73 5.79
CA THR A 141 -6.69 -26.46 5.35
C THR A 141 -6.94 -26.47 3.84
N ASP A 142 -8.13 -26.05 3.44
CA ASP A 142 -8.48 -25.87 2.02
C ASP A 142 -7.90 -24.57 1.43
N LYS A 143 -7.47 -23.65 2.31
CA LYS A 143 -6.98 -22.32 1.98
C LYS A 143 -5.63 -22.06 2.61
N ASP A 144 -4.90 -21.15 2.01
CA ASP A 144 -3.62 -20.67 2.51
C ASP A 144 -3.86 -19.72 3.69
N LEU A 145 -3.00 -19.83 4.70
CA LEU A 145 -2.96 -18.89 5.81
C LEU A 145 -1.88 -17.85 5.52
N THR A 146 -2.20 -16.57 5.72
CA THR A 146 -1.31 -15.43 5.49
C THR A 146 -1.06 -14.71 6.81
N LEU A 147 0.19 -14.32 7.05
CA LEU A 147 0.57 -13.50 8.21
C LEU A 147 0.28 -12.01 8.00
N LEU A 148 -0.10 -11.61 6.78
CA LEU A 148 -0.36 -10.21 6.41
C LEU A 148 0.86 -9.30 6.59
N GLU A 149 2.05 -9.86 6.41
CA GLU A 149 3.34 -9.17 6.47
C GLU A 149 4.24 -9.67 5.34
N ALA A 150 5.15 -8.80 4.90
CA ALA A 150 6.22 -9.14 3.97
C ALA A 150 7.46 -9.58 4.74
N ASP A 151 8.26 -10.47 4.15
CA ASP A 151 9.53 -10.90 4.72
C ASP A 151 10.69 -10.13 4.10
N ALA A 152 11.54 -9.57 4.96
CA ALA A 152 12.69 -8.80 4.56
C ALA A 152 13.77 -8.80 5.64
N THR A 153 15.01 -8.56 5.22
CA THR A 153 16.14 -8.31 6.12
C THR A 153 16.54 -6.84 6.07
N LEU A 154 16.60 -6.21 7.24
CA LEU A 154 17.13 -4.85 7.40
C LEU A 154 18.65 -4.84 7.16
N ILE A 155 19.09 -4.07 6.17
CA ILE A 155 20.51 -3.91 5.84
C ILE A 155 21.11 -2.71 6.58
N GLY A 156 20.41 -1.58 6.62
CA GLY A 156 20.88 -0.39 7.32
C GLY A 156 20.10 0.88 6.97
N LEU A 157 20.63 2.03 7.36
CA LEU A 157 20.07 3.35 7.06
C LEU A 157 20.34 3.76 5.60
N ASN A 158 19.38 4.44 4.97
CA ASN A 158 19.58 5.01 3.65
C ASN A 158 20.26 6.40 3.72
N ILE A 159 21.59 6.44 3.59
CA ILE A 159 22.40 7.66 3.79
C ILE A 159 22.33 8.63 2.59
N LEU A 160 21.82 8.20 1.42
CA LEU A 160 21.86 9.01 0.19
C LEU A 160 21.01 10.30 0.22
N ARG A 161 20.10 10.48 1.19
CA ARG A 161 19.24 11.67 1.28
C ARG A 161 19.58 12.67 2.38
N SER A 162 20.43 12.32 3.35
CA SER A 162 20.75 13.26 4.44
C SER A 162 21.69 14.40 3.98
N SER A 163 22.64 14.11 3.09
CA SER A 163 23.64 15.08 2.62
C SER A 163 23.06 16.23 1.79
N HIS A 164 21.97 16.02 1.04
CA HIS A 164 21.35 17.08 0.22
C HIS A 164 20.41 18.00 1.00
N ARG A 165 19.88 17.57 2.15
CA ARG A 165 19.02 18.43 2.98
C ARG A 165 19.83 19.45 3.78
N GLU A 166 21.01 19.06 4.25
CA GLU A 166 21.91 19.96 5.00
C GLU A 166 22.46 21.10 4.13
N SER A 167 22.69 20.85 2.84
CA SER A 167 23.17 21.89 1.90
C SER A 167 22.15 22.99 1.57
N LEU A 168 20.85 22.69 1.66
CA LEU A 168 19.78 23.66 1.36
C LEU A 168 19.46 24.59 2.54
N THR A 169 19.74 24.16 3.78
CA THR A 169 19.52 24.96 4.99
C THR A 169 20.65 25.94 5.29
N GLN A 170 21.83 25.81 4.66
CA GLN A 170 22.95 26.75 4.84
C GLN A 170 22.91 27.94 3.87
N SER A 171 22.24 27.82 2.72
CA SER A 171 22.17 28.91 1.73
C SER A 171 21.12 29.99 2.04
N SER A 172 20.17 29.74 2.93
CA SER A 172 19.11 30.71 3.28
C SER A 172 19.44 31.62 4.47
N ALA A 173 20.59 31.44 5.13
CA ALA A 173 20.96 32.17 6.34
C ALA A 173 22.01 33.28 6.14
N VAL A 174 22.43 33.57 4.90
CA VAL A 174 23.58 34.46 4.61
C VAL A 174 23.18 35.77 3.89
N HIS A 175 21.90 36.14 3.81
CA HIS A 175 21.47 37.33 3.05
C HIS A 175 20.60 38.34 3.82
N ASP A 176 20.83 38.53 5.11
CA ASP A 176 20.33 39.71 5.84
C ASP A 176 21.43 40.22 6.79
N SER A 177 22.26 41.13 6.29
CA SER A 177 23.18 42.01 7.04
C SER A 177 23.56 43.21 6.19
#